data_AF-A0A917XYS8-F1
#
_entry.id   AF-A0A917XYS8-F1
#
_cell.length_a   1.000
_cell.length_b   1.000
_cell.length_c   1.000
_cell.angle_alpha   90.00
_cell.angle_beta   90.00
_cell.angle_gamma   90.00
#
_symmetry.space_group_name_H-M   'P 1'
#
loop_
_entity.id
_entity.type
_entity.pdbx_description
1 polymer ?
#
loop_
_entity_poly.entity_id
_entity_poly.type
_entity_poly.pdbx_seq_one_letter_code
_entity_poly.pdbx_strand_id
1 'polypeptide(L)'
;MIENKREFYQSKGKLFLGIIFSLLFVAFGAFMAYLAYMEESILIITLALFIIVLFSFFAVSNILKVIRGYPYITITDEYLQLDSFTKSEVSLYFTDIEYIKVFEITFQSVIEIALYNEGDYFAQLSFHNKMRLFMNRIAGLSLFTINPKAVRKPERPALLKMLDLIIQQKRSDTAPVNDNAINEEADFMKKYDPFQQIDRSINRSYFLKSYGYDLILFAFPFILFLLTGKNNNHLFYIIVSFLLYPFAKVLIDRLFGFKLRYILKKQQGPTHNLEQLMIIFDLVIFHLSLFIAPIGIVFLLIRYIVMRMERSDN
;
A
#
# COMPACT_ATOMS: atom_id res chain seq x y z
N MET A 1 -8.20 13.50 39.24
CA MET A 1 -7.16 12.75 38.51
C MET A 1 -7.15 13.29 37.10
N ILE A 2 -6.05 13.89 36.66
CA ILE A 2 -5.91 14.32 35.27
C ILE A 2 -5.50 13.07 34.52
N GLU A 3 -6.47 12.40 33.88
CA GLU A 3 -6.21 11.34 32.91
C GLU A 3 -5.19 11.90 31.90
N ASN A 4 -4.07 11.19 31.65
CA ASN A 4 -3.08 11.63 30.69
C ASN A 4 -3.62 11.44 29.26
N LYS A 5 -4.59 12.28 28.88
CA LYS A 5 -5.25 12.24 27.58
C LYS A 5 -4.32 12.78 26.52
N ARG A 6 -3.96 11.95 25.54
CA ARG A 6 -3.24 12.39 24.34
C ARG A 6 -4.12 12.26 23.11
N GLU A 7 -4.09 13.31 22.28
CA GLU A 7 -4.92 13.42 21.07
C GLU A 7 -4.03 13.53 19.83
N PHE A 8 -4.35 12.72 18.82
CA PHE A 8 -3.62 12.66 17.56
C PHE A 8 -4.53 13.11 16.44
N TYR A 9 -4.06 14.05 15.62
CA TYR A 9 -4.89 14.70 14.61
C TYR A 9 -4.58 14.18 13.20
N GLN A 10 -5.59 14.20 12.34
CA GLN A 10 -5.42 13.84 10.94
C GLN A 10 -4.53 14.85 10.19
N SER A 11 -3.77 14.37 9.21
CA SER A 11 -2.95 15.20 8.33
C SER A 11 -3.82 16.08 7.43
N LYS A 12 -3.83 17.39 7.70
CA LYS A 12 -4.57 18.39 6.91
C LYS A 12 -4.16 18.42 5.43
N GLY A 13 -2.89 18.17 5.12
CA GLY A 13 -2.38 18.16 3.75
C GLY A 13 -3.04 17.09 2.86
N LYS A 14 -3.29 15.89 3.40
CA LYS A 14 -3.98 14.82 2.66
C LYS A 14 -5.44 15.16 2.40
N LEU A 15 -6.12 15.72 3.40
CA LEU A 15 -7.51 16.16 3.26
C LEU A 15 -7.61 17.28 2.21
N PHE A 16 -6.68 18.23 2.24
CA PHE A 16 -6.61 19.32 1.25
C PHE A 16 -6.39 18.81 -0.18
N LEU A 17 -5.47 17.85 -0.37
CA LEU A 17 -5.25 17.23 -1.68
C LEU A 17 -6.49 16.47 -2.17
N GLY A 18 -7.21 15.81 -1.26
CA GLY A 18 -8.50 15.18 -1.56
C GLY A 18 -9.58 16.18 -2.00
N ILE A 19 -9.60 17.39 -1.41
CA ILE A 19 -10.52 18.48 -1.82
C ILE A 19 -10.18 18.95 -3.24
N ILE A 20 -8.90 19.25 -3.52
CA ILE A 20 -8.46 19.69 -4.85
C ILE A 20 -8.83 18.66 -5.91
N PHE A 21 -8.53 17.39 -5.66
CA PHE A 21 -8.84 16.31 -6.58
C PHE A 21 -10.34 16.19 -6.82
N SER A 22 -11.15 16.26 -5.75
CA SER A 22 -12.61 16.19 -5.88
C SER A 22 -13.17 17.36 -6.70
N LEU A 23 -12.68 18.59 -6.49
CA LEU A 23 -13.10 19.77 -7.26
C LEU A 23 -12.71 19.68 -8.74
N LEU A 24 -11.55 19.10 -9.05
CA LEU A 24 -11.12 18.82 -10.43
C LEU A 24 -12.13 17.91 -11.16
N PHE A 25 -12.60 16.85 -10.49
CA PHE A 25 -13.61 15.95 -11.06
C PHE A 25 -14.99 16.59 -11.19
N VAL A 26 -15.36 17.51 -10.28
CA VAL A 26 -16.59 18.30 -10.43
C VAL A 26 -16.50 19.21 -11.66
N ALA A 27 -15.39 19.92 -11.85
CA ALA A 27 -15.16 20.76 -13.02
C ALA A 27 -15.17 19.94 -14.32
N PHE A 28 -14.51 18.78 -14.31
CA PHE A 28 -14.53 17.84 -15.43
C PHE A 28 -15.93 17.33 -15.74
N GLY A 29 -16.70 16.94 -14.72
CA GLY A 29 -18.10 16.54 -14.87
C GLY A 29 -18.97 17.65 -15.47
N ALA A 30 -18.80 18.89 -15.01
CA ALA A 30 -19.53 20.05 -15.56
C ALA A 30 -19.18 20.29 -17.03
N PHE A 31 -17.91 20.18 -17.40
CA PHE A 31 -17.46 20.27 -18.79
C PHE A 31 -18.05 19.16 -19.67
N MET A 32 -18.02 17.91 -19.19
CA MET A 32 -18.63 16.77 -19.89
C MET A 32 -20.15 16.95 -20.07
N ALA A 33 -20.85 17.48 -19.06
CA ALA A 33 -22.28 17.77 -19.16
C ALA A 33 -22.57 18.85 -20.22
N TYR A 34 -21.73 19.89 -20.30
CA TYR A 34 -21.85 20.95 -21.31
C TYR A 34 -21.66 20.42 -22.74
N LEU A 35 -20.62 19.63 -22.98
CA LEU A 35 -20.40 19.01 -24.30
C LEU A 35 -21.54 18.06 -24.68
N ALA A 36 -21.99 17.23 -23.74
CA ALA A 36 -23.07 16.29 -23.97
C ALA A 36 -24.42 16.97 -24.23
N TYR A 37 -24.64 18.16 -23.67
CA TYR A 37 -25.81 18.98 -23.98
C TYR A 37 -25.79 19.45 -25.44
N MET A 38 -24.63 19.89 -25.95
CA MET A 38 -24.47 20.29 -27.35
C MET A 38 -24.68 19.12 -28.33
N GLU A 39 -24.35 17.90 -27.90
CA GLU A 39 -24.53 16.67 -28.67
C GLU A 39 -25.86 15.95 -28.42
N GLU A 40 -26.75 16.55 -27.61
CA GLU A 40 -28.05 15.98 -27.20
C GLU A 40 -27.98 14.55 -26.60
N SER A 41 -26.84 14.20 -26.01
CA SER A 41 -26.57 12.85 -25.50
C SER A 41 -26.99 12.68 -24.05
N ILE A 42 -28.23 12.22 -23.85
CA ILE A 42 -28.85 12.03 -22.52
C ILE A 42 -28.02 11.09 -21.61
N LEU A 43 -27.41 10.05 -22.18
CA LEU A 43 -26.61 9.09 -21.41
C LEU A 43 -25.36 9.76 -20.80
N ILE A 44 -24.66 10.58 -21.58
CA ILE A 44 -23.43 11.24 -21.13
C ILE A 44 -23.78 12.34 -20.13
N ILE A 45 -24.89 13.07 -20.32
CA ILE A 45 -25.42 14.03 -19.34
C ILE A 45 -25.68 13.33 -18.01
N THR A 46 -26.35 12.16 -18.02
CA THR A 46 -26.67 11.41 -16.80
C THR A 46 -25.40 10.97 -16.05
N LEU A 47 -24.41 10.45 -16.78
CA LEU A 47 -23.12 10.04 -16.20
C LEU A 47 -22.35 11.24 -15.62
N ALA A 48 -22.34 12.36 -16.32
CA ALA A 48 -21.69 13.59 -15.88
C ALA A 48 -22.31 14.13 -14.59
N LEU A 49 -23.64 14.15 -14.50
CA LEU A 49 -24.36 14.54 -13.27
C LEU A 49 -24.03 13.60 -12.10
N PHE A 50 -23.96 12.30 -12.33
CA PHE A 50 -23.55 11.33 -11.30
C PHE A 50 -22.14 11.63 -10.76
N ILE A 51 -21.18 11.89 -11.66
CA ILE A 51 -19.81 12.28 -11.29
C ILE A 51 -19.84 13.56 -10.43
N ILE A 52 -20.56 14.60 -10.86
CA ILE A 52 -20.66 15.86 -10.13
C ILE A 52 -21.19 15.62 -8.71
N VAL A 53 -22.29 14.88 -8.56
CA VAL A 53 -22.90 14.61 -7.25
C VAL A 53 -21.95 13.83 -6.35
N LEU A 54 -21.34 12.76 -6.88
CA LEU A 54 -20.44 11.89 -6.12
C LEU A 54 -19.20 12.64 -5.61
N PHE A 55 -18.53 13.40 -6.49
CA PHE A 55 -17.32 14.13 -6.11
C PHE A 55 -17.62 15.38 -5.28
N SER A 56 -18.79 16.01 -5.45
CA SER A 56 -19.25 17.07 -4.55
C SER A 56 -19.44 16.54 -3.13
N PHE A 57 -20.03 15.36 -2.97
CA PHE A 57 -20.15 14.71 -1.67
C PHE A 57 -18.78 14.45 -1.01
N PHE A 58 -17.80 13.96 -1.77
CA PHE A 58 -16.43 13.78 -1.26
C PHE A 58 -15.74 15.10 -0.90
N ALA A 59 -15.92 16.15 -1.70
CA ALA A 59 -15.40 17.48 -1.40
C ALA A 59 -15.96 18.02 -0.08
N VAL A 60 -17.29 17.98 0.09
CA VAL A 60 -17.98 18.43 1.31
C VAL A 60 -17.53 17.62 2.52
N SER A 61 -17.43 16.29 2.39
CA SER A 61 -16.95 15.41 3.47
C SER A 61 -15.53 15.77 3.93
N ASN A 62 -14.60 16.01 2.99
CA ASN A 62 -13.24 16.43 3.33
C ASN A 62 -13.18 17.85 3.90
N ILE A 63 -13.97 18.80 3.38
CA ILE A 63 -14.07 20.17 3.92
C ILE A 63 -14.56 20.14 5.37
N LEU A 64 -15.62 19.36 5.65
CA LEU A 64 -16.14 19.20 7.01
C LEU A 64 -15.09 18.63 7.96
N LYS A 65 -14.29 17.65 7.52
CA LYS A 65 -13.17 17.10 8.31
C LYS A 65 -12.07 18.13 8.58
N VAL A 66 -11.78 19.01 7.62
CA VAL A 66 -10.77 20.07 7.80
C VAL A 66 -11.26 21.15 8.77
N ILE A 67 -12.52 21.57 8.65
CA ILE A 67 -13.11 22.64 9.50
C ILE A 67 -13.29 22.16 10.94
N ARG A 68 -13.83 20.95 11.13
CA ARG A 68 -14.16 20.44 12.47
C ARG A 68 -12.94 20.10 13.31
N GLY A 69 -11.80 19.80 12.67
CA GLY A 69 -10.52 19.63 13.36
C GLY A 69 -10.51 18.52 14.41
N TYR A 70 -11.43 17.56 14.36
CA TYR A 70 -11.52 16.49 15.35
C TYR A 70 -10.25 15.62 15.37
N PRO A 71 -9.82 15.15 16.55
CA PRO A 71 -8.74 14.20 16.62
C PRO A 71 -9.18 12.85 16.04
N TYR A 72 -8.23 12.22 15.39
CA TYR A 72 -8.38 10.94 14.73
C TYR A 72 -8.28 9.79 15.75
N ILE A 73 -7.41 9.95 16.75
CA ILE A 73 -7.19 8.97 17.82
C ILE A 73 -7.03 9.71 19.14
N THR A 74 -7.67 9.21 20.18
CA THR A 74 -7.41 9.61 21.56
C THR A 74 -6.93 8.39 22.34
N ILE A 75 -5.83 8.56 23.07
CA ILE A 75 -5.29 7.52 23.94
C ILE A 75 -5.36 8.04 25.38
N THR A 76 -5.99 7.26 26.26
CA THR A 76 -5.96 7.45 27.71
C THR A 76 -5.16 6.33 28.36
N ASP A 77 -5.11 6.32 29.69
CA ASP A 77 -4.41 5.29 30.45
C ASP A 77 -5.15 3.93 30.42
N GLU A 78 -6.44 3.91 30.08
CA GLU A 78 -7.30 2.72 30.13
C GLU A 78 -7.83 2.25 28.76
N TYR A 79 -8.01 3.18 27.82
CA TYR A 79 -8.63 2.88 26.54
C TYR A 79 -8.05 3.71 25.39
N LEU A 80 -8.26 3.16 24.19
CA LEU A 80 -7.98 3.78 22.90
C LEU A 80 -9.30 4.15 22.25
N GLN A 81 -9.54 5.43 22.01
CA GLN A 81 -10.69 5.90 21.23
C GLN A 81 -10.31 6.20 19.79
N LEU A 82 -11.08 5.63 18.85
CA LEU A 82 -11.03 5.97 17.43
C LEU A 82 -12.09 7.03 17.13
N ASP A 83 -11.68 8.11 16.45
CA ASP A 83 -12.54 9.25 16.09
C ASP A 83 -13.32 9.85 17.28
N SER A 84 -12.63 10.07 18.40
CA SER A 84 -13.13 10.43 19.75
C SER A 84 -14.04 11.66 19.87
N PHE A 85 -14.18 12.48 18.83
CA PHE A 85 -15.08 13.65 18.84
C PHE A 85 -16.11 13.62 17.72
N THR A 86 -16.37 12.42 17.18
CA THR A 86 -17.40 12.19 16.18
C THR A 86 -18.57 11.39 16.78
N LYS A 87 -19.76 11.45 16.17
CA LYS A 87 -20.89 10.54 16.51
C LYS A 87 -20.60 9.05 16.24
N SER A 88 -19.38 8.75 15.81
CA SER A 88 -18.85 7.46 15.41
C SER A 88 -17.69 7.02 16.32
N GLU A 89 -17.56 7.61 17.51
CA GLU A 89 -16.53 7.20 18.47
C GLU A 89 -16.63 5.71 18.80
N VAL A 90 -15.47 5.07 18.92
CA VAL A 90 -15.36 3.71 19.43
C VAL A 90 -14.26 3.70 20.46
N SER A 91 -14.62 3.39 21.71
CA SER A 91 -13.68 3.21 22.82
C SER A 91 -13.27 1.74 22.88
N LEU A 92 -11.98 1.46 22.79
CA LEU A 92 -11.40 0.13 22.88
C LEU A 92 -10.59 0.03 24.18
N TYR A 93 -11.06 -0.75 25.15
CA TYR A 93 -10.35 -0.91 26.41
C TYR A 93 -9.11 -1.78 26.23
N PHE A 94 -7.99 -1.42 26.87
CA PHE A 94 -6.76 -2.19 26.73
C PHE A 94 -6.89 -3.62 27.23
N THR A 95 -7.75 -3.89 28.21
CA THR A 95 -8.07 -5.24 28.71
C THR A 95 -8.54 -6.16 27.59
N ASP A 96 -9.33 -5.63 26.66
CA ASP A 96 -10.10 -6.42 25.69
C ASP A 96 -9.32 -6.68 24.40
N ILE A 97 -8.16 -6.02 24.23
CA ILE A 97 -7.26 -6.21 23.10
C ILE A 97 -6.58 -7.58 23.20
N GLU A 98 -6.80 -8.45 22.24
CA GLU A 98 -6.10 -9.74 22.15
C GLU A 98 -4.66 -9.53 21.66
N TYR A 99 -4.49 -8.83 20.53
CA TYR A 99 -3.18 -8.49 19.99
C TYR A 99 -3.23 -7.22 19.15
N ILE A 100 -2.05 -6.62 18.97
CA ILE A 100 -1.80 -5.53 18.04
C ILE A 100 -0.73 -6.01 17.06
N LYS A 101 -1.00 -5.91 15.75
CA LYS A 101 -0.09 -6.34 14.69
C LYS A 101 -0.01 -5.29 13.59
N VAL A 102 1.11 -5.25 12.88
CA VAL A 102 1.30 -4.34 11.75
C VAL A 102 1.19 -5.11 10.44
N PHE A 103 0.32 -4.65 9.56
CA PHE A 103 0.14 -5.18 8.20
C PHE A 103 0.44 -4.10 7.16
N GLU A 104 0.68 -4.52 5.92
CA GLU A 104 0.71 -3.60 4.78
C GLU A 104 -0.43 -3.95 3.83
N ILE A 105 -1.26 -2.96 3.52
CA ILE A 105 -2.41 -3.09 2.65
C ILE A 105 -2.36 -1.92 1.67
N THR A 106 -2.47 -2.20 0.38
CA THR A 106 -2.49 -1.17 -0.67
C THR A 106 -1.31 -0.17 -0.52
N PHE A 107 -0.10 -0.70 -0.28
CA PHE A 107 1.13 0.09 -0.09
C PHE A 107 1.14 1.02 1.14
N GLN A 108 0.25 0.78 2.10
CA GLN A 108 0.17 1.51 3.36
C GLN A 108 0.30 0.55 4.54
N SER A 109 1.17 0.89 5.48
CA SER A 109 1.24 0.20 6.76
C SER A 109 0.00 0.55 7.59
N VAL A 110 -0.69 -0.47 8.08
CA VAL A 110 -1.91 -0.39 8.89
C VAL A 110 -1.65 -1.18 10.17
N ILE A 111 -2.08 -0.66 11.30
CA ILE A 111 -1.99 -1.32 12.59
C ILE A 111 -3.35 -1.97 12.86
N GLU A 112 -3.38 -3.30 12.89
CA GLU A 112 -4.53 -4.09 13.24
C GLU A 112 -4.63 -4.24 14.76
N ILE A 113 -5.84 -4.04 15.30
CA ILE A 113 -6.17 -4.24 16.70
C ILE A 113 -7.25 -5.31 16.75
N ALA A 114 -6.90 -6.49 17.24
CA ALA A 114 -7.87 -7.57 17.44
C ALA A 114 -8.36 -7.55 18.89
N LEU A 115 -9.65 -7.81 19.10
CA LEU A 115 -10.27 -7.89 20.42
C LEU A 115 -10.76 -9.30 20.70
N TYR A 116 -10.74 -9.73 21.96
CA TYR A 116 -11.30 -11.03 22.36
C TYR A 116 -12.79 -11.17 22.00
N ASN A 117 -13.56 -10.10 22.19
CA ASN A 117 -15.01 -10.06 21.97
C ASN A 117 -15.40 -9.09 20.83
N GLU A 118 -14.74 -9.21 19.67
CA GLU A 118 -15.01 -8.36 18.50
C GLU A 118 -16.49 -8.30 18.09
N GLY A 119 -17.23 -9.40 18.26
CA GLY A 119 -18.65 -9.49 17.94
C GLY A 119 -19.52 -8.55 18.78
N ASP A 120 -19.25 -8.46 20.08
CA ASP A 120 -20.02 -7.63 21.01
C ASP A 120 -19.77 -6.14 20.75
N TYR A 121 -18.50 -5.79 20.52
CA TYR A 121 -18.11 -4.45 20.07
C TYR A 121 -18.79 -4.09 18.77
N PHE A 122 -18.82 -4.99 17.78
CA PHE A 122 -19.48 -4.74 16.51
C PHE A 122 -20.99 -4.53 16.66
N ALA A 123 -21.65 -5.29 17.53
CA ALA A 123 -23.09 -5.19 17.76
C ALA A 123 -23.50 -3.80 18.28
N GLN A 124 -22.68 -3.21 19.14
CA GLN A 124 -22.90 -1.90 19.77
C GLN A 124 -22.63 -0.71 18.83
N LEU A 125 -21.97 -0.94 17.68
CA LEU A 125 -21.68 0.13 16.72
C LEU A 125 -22.95 0.69 16.07
N SER A 126 -22.92 2.00 15.81
CA SER A 126 -23.89 2.67 14.94
C SER A 126 -23.87 2.06 13.52
N PHE A 127 -24.98 2.17 12.80
CA PHE A 127 -25.07 1.67 11.41
C PHE A 127 -23.95 2.23 10.51
N HIS A 128 -23.61 3.52 10.69
CA HIS A 128 -22.52 4.16 9.97
C HIS A 128 -21.16 3.47 10.25
N ASN A 129 -20.87 3.16 11.51
CA ASN A 129 -19.63 2.47 11.90
C ASN A 129 -19.62 1.01 11.44
N LYS A 130 -20.76 0.32 11.51
CA LYS A 130 -20.89 -1.03 10.96
C LYS A 130 -20.52 -1.05 9.49
N MET A 131 -21.09 -0.16 8.68
CA MET A 131 -20.77 -0.07 7.24
C MET A 131 -19.30 0.30 6.98
N ARG A 132 -18.75 1.23 7.76
CA ARG A 132 -17.34 1.63 7.63
C ARG A 132 -16.38 0.49 7.94
N LEU A 133 -16.57 -0.20 9.07
CA LEU A 133 -15.66 -1.23 9.56
C LEU A 133 -15.92 -2.59 8.91
N PHE A 134 -17.10 -2.82 8.33
CA PHE A 134 -17.40 -4.03 7.56
C PHE A 134 -16.47 -4.20 6.35
N MET A 135 -16.00 -3.09 5.76
CA MET A 135 -15.00 -3.13 4.68
C MET A 135 -13.67 -3.75 5.12
N ASN A 136 -13.28 -3.58 6.39
CA ASN A 136 -12.09 -4.23 6.95
C ASN A 136 -12.26 -5.76 6.98
N ARG A 137 -13.46 -6.22 7.38
CA ARG A 137 -13.80 -7.65 7.39
C ARG A 137 -13.81 -8.27 6.00
N ILE A 138 -14.32 -7.55 4.99
CA ILE A 138 -14.25 -7.98 3.59
C ILE A 138 -12.80 -8.07 3.12
N ALA A 139 -11.92 -7.19 3.60
CA ALA A 139 -10.49 -7.20 3.30
C ALA A 139 -9.69 -8.26 4.10
N GLY A 140 -10.34 -9.06 4.95
CA GLY A 140 -9.70 -10.11 5.75
C GLY A 140 -9.01 -9.63 7.03
N LEU A 141 -9.31 -8.41 7.49
CA LEU A 141 -8.73 -7.81 8.69
C LEU A 141 -9.68 -7.88 9.88
N SER A 142 -9.13 -7.67 11.08
CA SER A 142 -9.90 -7.31 12.26
C SER A 142 -10.73 -6.05 12.01
N LEU A 143 -11.81 -5.93 12.78
CA LEU A 143 -12.72 -4.79 12.65
C LEU A 143 -12.03 -3.44 12.88
N PHE A 144 -11.02 -3.39 13.74
CA PHE A 144 -10.39 -2.15 14.18
C PHE A 144 -8.98 -2.01 13.63
N THR A 145 -8.79 -0.99 12.80
CA THR A 145 -7.52 -0.71 12.14
C THR A 145 -7.14 0.75 12.26
N ILE A 146 -5.87 1.03 12.58
CA ILE A 146 -5.29 2.37 12.59
C ILE A 146 -4.38 2.56 11.39
N ASN A 147 -4.57 3.65 10.65
CA ASN A 147 -3.60 4.07 9.63
C ASN A 147 -2.64 5.13 10.22
N PRO A 148 -1.40 4.78 10.59
CA PRO A 148 -0.44 5.75 11.14
C PRO A 148 -0.12 6.88 10.16
N LYS A 149 -0.19 6.64 8.84
CA LYS A 149 0.01 7.70 7.83
C LYS A 149 -1.17 8.69 7.76
N ALA A 150 -2.31 8.39 8.38
CA ALA A 150 -3.42 9.34 8.50
C ALA A 150 -3.11 10.44 9.53
N VAL A 151 -2.28 10.13 10.53
CA VAL A 151 -1.85 11.07 11.58
C VAL A 151 -0.82 12.06 11.04
N ARG A 152 -0.80 13.27 11.62
CA ARG A 152 0.20 14.31 11.32
C ARG A 152 1.62 13.79 11.49
N LYS A 153 2.49 14.06 10.52
CA LYS A 153 3.89 13.61 10.50
C LYS A 153 4.66 13.82 11.84
N PRO A 154 4.59 14.98 12.52
CA PRO A 154 5.30 15.16 13.79
C PRO A 154 4.73 14.35 14.96
N GLU A 155 3.45 13.97 14.91
CA GLU A 155 2.76 13.26 16.00
C GLU A 155 2.88 11.73 15.86
N ARG A 156 3.33 11.23 14.70
CA ARG A 156 3.44 9.78 14.42
C ARG A 156 4.39 9.03 15.35
N PRO A 157 5.61 9.52 15.62
CA PRO A 157 6.54 8.77 16.48
C PRO A 157 5.97 8.60 17.89
N ALA A 158 5.33 9.66 18.42
CA ALA A 158 4.66 9.61 19.72
C ALA A 158 3.51 8.59 19.75
N LEU A 159 2.71 8.49 18.69
CA LEU A 159 1.65 7.48 18.58
C LEU A 159 2.23 6.05 18.60
N LEU A 160 3.25 5.81 17.78
CA LEU A 160 3.87 4.49 17.67
C LEU A 160 4.55 4.08 18.98
N LYS A 161 5.18 5.02 19.68
CA LYS A 161 5.77 4.78 21.00
C LYS A 161 4.71 4.40 22.04
N MET A 162 3.56 5.08 22.05
CA MET A 162 2.45 4.71 22.96
C MET A 162 1.89 3.32 22.64
N LEU A 163 1.71 2.99 21.36
CA LEU A 163 1.29 1.65 20.96
C LEU A 163 2.34 0.60 21.36
N ASP A 164 3.63 0.89 21.23
CA ASP A 164 4.71 0.00 21.68
C ASP A 164 4.66 -0.22 23.20
N LEU A 165 4.40 0.83 23.98
CA LEU A 165 4.22 0.71 25.43
C LEU A 165 3.01 -0.15 25.80
N ILE A 166 1.87 0.01 25.11
CA ILE A 166 0.68 -0.83 25.32
C ILE A 166 1.00 -2.30 25.02
N ILE A 167 1.72 -2.56 23.92
CA ILE A 167 2.13 -3.91 23.54
C ILE A 167 3.13 -4.49 24.55
N GLN A 168 4.10 -3.70 25.01
CA GLN A 168 5.10 -4.11 25.99
C GLN A 168 4.46 -4.37 27.35
N GLN A 169 3.54 -3.52 27.81
CA GLN A 169 2.81 -3.73 29.06
C GLN A 169 2.01 -5.04 29.05
N LYS A 170 1.46 -5.44 27.90
CA LYS A 170 0.86 -6.78 27.72
C LYS A 170 1.87 -7.92 27.60
N ARG A 171 3.08 -7.65 27.10
CA ARG A 171 4.15 -8.65 26.88
C ARG A 171 5.12 -8.81 28.05
N SER A 172 5.11 -7.92 29.03
CA SER A 172 6.00 -7.95 30.20
C SER A 172 5.62 -9.04 31.20
N ASP A 173 5.58 -10.28 30.70
CA ASP A 173 6.17 -11.46 31.32
C ASP A 173 7.56 -11.81 30.71
N THR A 174 8.13 -11.07 29.74
CA THR A 174 9.57 -11.27 29.36
C THR A 174 10.30 -10.09 28.69
N ALA A 175 11.34 -9.61 29.40
CA ALA A 175 12.63 -9.02 28.97
C ALA A 175 12.72 -7.56 28.41
N PRO A 176 13.83 -6.84 28.68
CA PRO A 176 13.96 -5.39 28.49
C PRO A 176 14.44 -4.98 27.08
N VAL A 177 14.10 -3.75 26.70
CA VAL A 177 14.41 -3.11 25.41
C VAL A 177 15.71 -2.32 25.49
N ASN A 178 16.56 -2.47 24.46
CA ASN A 178 17.80 -1.73 24.27
C ASN A 178 17.50 -0.46 23.45
N ASP A 179 17.65 0.71 24.07
CA ASP A 179 17.40 2.03 23.46
C ASP A 179 18.60 2.44 22.60
N ASN A 180 18.48 2.27 21.28
CA ASN A 180 19.25 3.02 20.27
C ASN A 180 18.52 2.89 18.92
N ALA A 181 17.72 3.88 18.52
CA ALA A 181 16.93 3.81 17.30
C ALA A 181 16.84 5.18 16.59
N ILE A 182 17.56 5.32 15.48
CA ILE A 182 17.66 6.53 14.66
C ILE A 182 16.42 6.69 13.72
N ASN A 183 15.41 5.81 13.80
CA ASN A 183 14.11 6.03 13.15
C ASN A 183 12.98 5.22 13.82
N GLU A 184 12.32 5.80 14.84
CA GLU A 184 11.26 5.15 15.63
C GLU A 184 10.11 4.55 14.77
N GLU A 185 9.74 5.19 13.65
CA GLU A 185 8.73 4.66 12.72
C GLU A 185 9.21 3.40 12.00
N ALA A 186 10.44 3.41 11.46
CA ALA A 186 10.98 2.25 10.76
C ALA A 186 11.24 1.07 11.71
N ASP A 187 11.68 1.36 12.93
CA ASP A 187 11.99 0.34 13.93
C ASP A 187 10.74 -0.28 14.53
N PHE A 188 9.68 0.50 14.81
CA PHE A 188 8.38 -0.06 15.21
C PHE A 188 7.79 -0.95 14.11
N MET A 189 7.79 -0.45 12.87
CA MET A 189 7.26 -1.22 11.73
C MET A 189 8.06 -2.51 11.53
N LYS A 190 9.39 -2.48 11.69
CA LYS A 190 10.26 -3.66 11.57
C LYS A 190 10.12 -4.63 12.76
N LYS A 191 9.87 -4.14 13.97
CA LYS A 191 9.72 -4.94 15.20
C LYS A 191 8.42 -5.75 15.20
N TYR A 192 7.37 -5.23 14.57
CA TYR A 192 6.03 -5.83 14.57
C TYR A 192 5.53 -6.26 13.18
N ASP A 193 6.36 -6.19 12.14
CA ASP A 193 6.08 -6.86 10.86
C ASP A 193 6.23 -8.39 11.07
N PRO A 194 5.17 -9.19 10.91
CA PRO A 194 5.27 -10.65 11.07
C PRO A 194 6.18 -11.33 10.04
N PHE A 195 6.66 -10.61 9.01
CA PHE A 195 7.50 -11.14 7.95
C PHE A 195 8.85 -10.40 7.89
N GLN A 196 9.92 -11.07 8.32
CA GLN A 196 11.29 -10.54 8.23
C GLN A 196 11.90 -10.67 6.83
N GLN A 197 12.75 -9.68 6.51
CA GLN A 197 13.70 -9.57 5.38
C GLN A 197 13.19 -9.99 4.00
N ILE A 198 12.91 -9.00 3.16
CA ILE A 198 12.75 -9.20 1.71
C ILE A 198 14.00 -9.90 1.19
N ASP A 199 13.87 -11.17 0.76
CA ASP A 199 14.94 -11.86 0.06
C ASP A 199 15.17 -11.15 -1.29
N ARG A 200 16.21 -10.30 -1.32
CA ARG A 200 16.67 -9.62 -2.53
C ARG A 200 17.85 -10.34 -3.16
N SER A 201 18.05 -11.63 -2.85
CA SER A 201 19.15 -12.40 -3.39
C SER A 201 18.96 -12.62 -4.89
N ILE A 202 19.94 -12.16 -5.66
CA ILE A 202 20.04 -12.44 -7.09
C ILE A 202 21.04 -13.58 -7.21
N ASN A 203 20.53 -14.82 -7.23
CA ASN A 203 21.31 -16.05 -7.30
C ASN A 203 20.98 -16.82 -8.59
N ARG A 204 21.62 -17.98 -8.80
CA ARG A 204 21.35 -18.83 -9.98
C ARG A 204 19.88 -19.25 -10.09
N SER A 205 19.23 -19.50 -8.96
CA SER A 205 17.80 -19.86 -8.91
C SER A 205 16.90 -18.72 -9.41
N TYR A 206 17.23 -17.47 -9.07
CA TYR A 206 16.53 -16.28 -9.58
C TYR A 206 16.59 -16.20 -11.12
N PHE A 207 17.78 -16.40 -11.70
CA PHE A 207 17.92 -16.37 -13.16
C PHE A 207 17.14 -17.51 -13.81
N LEU A 208 17.23 -18.73 -13.26
CA LEU A 208 16.48 -19.87 -13.79
C LEU A 208 14.96 -19.63 -13.81
N LYS A 209 14.42 -19.05 -12.72
CA LYS A 209 13.01 -18.65 -12.64
C LYS A 209 12.66 -17.55 -13.63
N SER A 210 13.56 -16.58 -13.81
CA SER A 210 13.36 -15.47 -14.75
C SER A 210 13.33 -15.95 -16.20
N TYR A 211 14.24 -16.85 -16.59
CA TYR A 211 14.25 -17.50 -17.92
C TYR A 211 13.01 -18.38 -18.15
N GLY A 212 12.56 -19.13 -17.14
CA GLY A 212 11.35 -19.94 -17.27
C GLY A 212 10.09 -19.08 -17.44
N TYR A 213 9.98 -17.98 -16.69
CA TYR A 213 8.87 -17.03 -16.81
C TYR A 213 8.90 -16.26 -18.14
N ASP A 214 10.09 -15.91 -18.61
CA ASP A 214 10.31 -15.27 -19.91
C ASP A 214 9.83 -16.14 -21.07
N LEU A 215 10.01 -17.47 -21.00
CA LEU A 215 9.52 -18.39 -22.03
C LEU A 215 7.98 -18.30 -22.18
N ILE A 216 7.27 -18.21 -21.06
CA ILE A 216 5.81 -18.04 -21.03
C ILE A 216 5.41 -16.67 -21.59
N LEU A 217 6.12 -15.62 -21.18
CA LEU A 217 5.90 -14.26 -21.68
C LEU A 217 6.26 -14.09 -23.15
N PHE A 218 7.19 -14.88 -23.69
CA PHE A 218 7.57 -14.90 -25.10
C PHE A 218 6.54 -15.67 -25.94
N ALA A 219 6.04 -16.81 -25.45
CA ALA A 219 5.13 -17.67 -26.20
C ALA A 219 3.87 -16.92 -26.66
N PHE A 220 3.28 -16.08 -25.79
CA PHE A 220 2.04 -15.37 -26.10
C PHE A 220 2.19 -14.28 -27.21
N PRO A 221 3.12 -13.31 -27.11
CA PRO A 221 3.42 -12.36 -28.19
C PRO A 221 3.96 -13.04 -29.44
N PHE A 222 4.76 -14.11 -29.31
CA PHE A 222 5.33 -14.82 -30.45
C PHE A 222 4.25 -15.50 -31.30
N ILE A 223 3.28 -16.17 -30.67
CA ILE A 223 2.13 -16.77 -31.38
C ILE A 223 1.29 -15.68 -32.05
N LEU A 224 1.00 -14.57 -31.35
CA LEU A 224 0.27 -13.43 -31.93
C LEU A 224 1.00 -12.86 -33.16
N PHE A 225 2.32 -12.70 -33.09
CA PHE A 225 3.14 -12.18 -34.18
C PHE A 225 3.23 -13.17 -35.35
N LEU A 226 3.26 -14.48 -35.08
CA LEU A 226 3.25 -15.53 -36.11
C LEU A 226 1.91 -15.61 -36.85
N LEU A 227 0.80 -15.27 -36.17
CA LEU A 227 -0.54 -15.21 -36.77
C LEU A 227 -0.82 -13.91 -37.54
N THR A 228 -0.11 -12.82 -37.24
CA THR A 228 -0.39 -11.48 -37.80
C THR A 228 0.71 -10.92 -38.71
N GLY A 229 1.90 -11.50 -38.72
CA GLY A 229 3.07 -10.94 -39.37
C GLY A 229 3.38 -11.52 -40.76
N LYS A 230 3.52 -10.63 -41.75
CA LYS A 230 4.19 -10.92 -43.05
C LYS A 230 5.72 -10.73 -43.01
N ASN A 231 6.30 -10.38 -41.84
CA ASN A 231 7.69 -9.94 -41.72
C ASN A 231 8.54 -10.83 -40.79
N ASN A 232 9.73 -11.22 -41.26
CA ASN A 232 10.64 -12.23 -40.68
C ASN A 232 11.46 -11.80 -39.44
N ASN A 233 11.02 -10.81 -38.65
CA ASN A 233 11.81 -10.29 -37.51
C ASN A 233 11.74 -11.16 -36.23
N HIS A 234 11.58 -12.48 -36.36
CA HIS A 234 11.50 -13.42 -35.23
C HIS A 234 12.79 -13.45 -34.40
N LEU A 235 13.94 -13.27 -35.05
CA LEU A 235 15.25 -13.26 -34.41
C LEU A 235 15.38 -12.14 -33.38
N PHE A 236 14.75 -10.98 -33.63
CA PHE A 236 14.74 -9.85 -32.70
C PHE A 236 14.02 -10.19 -31.40
N TYR A 237 12.83 -10.81 -31.48
CA TYR A 237 12.08 -11.22 -30.28
C TYR A 237 12.80 -12.33 -29.50
N ILE A 238 13.51 -13.24 -30.19
CA ILE A 238 14.32 -14.27 -29.54
C ILE A 238 15.47 -13.64 -28.74
N ILE A 239 16.16 -12.64 -29.30
CA ILE A 239 17.24 -11.92 -28.59
C ILE A 239 16.69 -11.17 -27.37
N VAL A 240 15.56 -10.48 -27.51
CA VAL A 240 14.95 -9.72 -26.41
C VAL A 240 14.56 -10.65 -25.25
N SER A 241 13.95 -11.80 -25.56
CA SER A 241 13.51 -12.77 -24.56
C SER A 241 14.70 -13.44 -23.89
N PHE A 242 15.46 -14.22 -24.65
CA PHE A 242 16.45 -15.13 -24.08
C PHE A 242 17.78 -14.48 -23.71
N LEU A 243 18.01 -13.23 -24.10
CA LEU A 243 19.26 -12.53 -23.75
C LEU A 243 18.99 -11.32 -22.87
N LEU A 244 18.09 -10.41 -23.26
CA LEU A 244 18.02 -9.07 -22.66
C LEU A 244 17.08 -8.99 -21.46
N TYR A 245 15.92 -9.62 -21.52
CA TYR A 245 14.90 -9.52 -20.47
C TYR A 245 15.38 -9.91 -19.07
N PRO A 246 16.11 -11.02 -18.85
CA PRO A 246 16.62 -11.37 -17.53
C PRO A 246 17.48 -10.27 -16.91
N PHE A 247 18.34 -9.61 -17.69
CA PHE A 247 19.19 -8.52 -17.19
C PHE A 247 18.40 -7.23 -16.93
N ALA A 248 17.44 -6.91 -17.80
CA ALA A 248 16.53 -5.79 -17.58
C ALA A 248 15.69 -5.99 -16.30
N LYS A 249 15.15 -7.20 -16.12
CA LYS A 249 14.38 -7.59 -14.95
C LYS A 249 15.20 -7.50 -13.66
N VAL A 250 16.47 -7.93 -13.66
CA VAL A 250 17.35 -7.77 -12.50
C VAL A 250 17.48 -6.33 -12.05
N LEU A 251 17.68 -5.39 -12.98
CA LEU A 251 17.79 -3.97 -12.66
C LEU A 251 16.49 -3.45 -12.03
N ILE A 252 15.35 -3.76 -12.65
CA ILE A 252 14.03 -3.32 -12.20
C ILE A 252 13.63 -3.94 -10.87
N ASP A 253 13.81 -5.25 -10.71
CA ASP A 253 13.53 -5.96 -9.46
C ASP A 253 14.42 -5.42 -8.32
N ARG A 254 15.68 -5.03 -8.61
CA ARG A 254 16.55 -4.42 -7.61
C ARG A 254 16.16 -3.00 -7.22
N LEU A 255 15.72 -2.18 -8.17
CA LEU A 255 15.29 -0.80 -7.91
C LEU A 255 13.98 -0.75 -7.13
N PHE A 256 12.98 -1.54 -7.55
CA PHE A 256 11.67 -1.54 -6.90
C PHE A 256 10.88 -2.84 -7.03
N GLY A 257 11.12 -3.70 -8.01
CA GLY A 257 10.27 -4.88 -8.26
C GLY A 257 10.26 -5.90 -7.12
N PHE A 258 11.37 -6.13 -6.40
CA PHE A 258 11.36 -6.96 -5.19
C PHE A 258 10.47 -6.37 -4.09
N LYS A 259 10.54 -5.05 -3.89
CA LYS A 259 9.70 -4.34 -2.92
C LYS A 259 8.23 -4.40 -3.34
N LEU A 260 7.94 -4.21 -4.62
CA LEU A 260 6.59 -4.26 -5.17
C LEU A 260 5.99 -5.66 -5.01
N ARG A 261 6.69 -6.71 -5.46
CA ARG A 261 6.28 -8.11 -5.33
C ARG A 261 6.10 -8.54 -3.87
N TYR A 262 6.98 -8.07 -2.98
CA TYR A 262 6.85 -8.31 -1.55
C TYR A 262 5.56 -7.68 -1.00
N ILE A 263 5.32 -6.40 -1.29
CA ILE A 263 4.10 -5.70 -0.84
C ILE A 263 2.84 -6.37 -1.41
N LEU A 264 2.89 -6.85 -2.65
CA LEU A 264 1.77 -7.53 -3.30
C LEU A 264 1.47 -8.90 -2.68
N LYS A 265 2.50 -9.71 -2.42
CA LYS A 265 2.35 -10.98 -1.70
C LYS A 265 1.82 -10.79 -0.28
N LYS A 266 2.03 -9.61 0.31
CA LYS A 266 1.59 -9.25 1.66
C LYS A 266 0.14 -8.78 1.73
N GLN A 267 -0.50 -8.44 0.61
CA GLN A 267 -1.89 -7.98 0.62
C GLN A 267 -2.84 -9.14 0.92
N GLN A 268 -3.67 -8.98 1.96
CA GLN A 268 -4.85 -9.83 2.18
C GLN A 268 -6.05 -9.18 1.46
N GLY A 269 -6.80 -9.99 0.68
CA GLY A 269 -7.92 -9.54 -0.15
C GLY A 269 -7.90 -10.16 -1.56
N PRO A 270 -8.81 -9.75 -2.47
CA PRO A 270 -8.82 -10.24 -3.84
C PRO A 270 -7.60 -9.71 -4.61
N THR A 271 -6.48 -10.43 -4.53
CA THR A 271 -5.19 -10.09 -5.17
C THR A 271 -5.19 -10.26 -6.69
N HIS A 272 -6.24 -10.87 -7.26
CA HIS A 272 -6.28 -11.27 -8.66
C HIS A 272 -5.99 -10.11 -9.64
N ASN A 273 -6.62 -8.95 -9.46
CA ASN A 273 -6.40 -7.79 -10.34
C ASN A 273 -4.99 -7.19 -10.19
N LEU A 274 -4.38 -7.35 -9.03
CA LEU A 274 -3.03 -6.84 -8.76
C LEU A 274 -1.94 -7.79 -9.25
N GLU A 275 -2.20 -9.10 -9.21
CA GLU A 275 -1.37 -10.11 -9.86
C GLU A 275 -1.39 -9.93 -11.38
N GLN A 276 -2.55 -9.65 -11.97
CA GLN A 276 -2.67 -9.27 -13.39
C GLN A 276 -1.85 -8.00 -13.72
N LEU A 277 -1.89 -6.98 -12.86
CA LEU A 277 -1.09 -5.78 -13.05
C LEU A 277 0.42 -6.07 -13.03
N MET A 278 0.89 -7.04 -12.24
CA MET A 278 2.28 -7.48 -12.27
C MET A 278 2.67 -8.19 -13.55
N ILE A 279 1.75 -8.98 -14.11
CA ILE A 279 1.97 -9.62 -15.41
C ILE A 279 2.08 -8.55 -16.50
N ILE A 280 1.20 -7.55 -16.50
CA ILE A 280 1.26 -6.41 -17.43
C ILE A 280 2.57 -5.64 -17.24
N PHE A 281 2.96 -5.38 -15.99
CA PHE A 281 4.21 -4.69 -15.67
C PHE A 281 5.43 -5.48 -16.17
N ASP A 282 5.47 -6.79 -15.98
CA ASP A 282 6.52 -7.67 -16.49
C ASP A 282 6.55 -7.69 -18.03
N LEU A 283 5.39 -7.63 -18.68
CA LEU A 283 5.27 -7.52 -20.14
C LEU A 283 5.79 -6.17 -20.66
N VAL A 284 5.56 -5.07 -19.94
CA VAL A 284 6.15 -3.77 -20.27
C VAL A 284 7.67 -3.81 -20.14
N ILE A 285 8.22 -4.41 -19.08
CA ILE A 285 9.68 -4.60 -18.94
C ILE A 285 10.22 -5.42 -20.10
N PHE A 286 9.54 -6.50 -20.48
CA PHE A 286 9.91 -7.34 -21.62
C PHE A 286 10.10 -6.52 -22.90
N HIS A 287 9.14 -5.66 -23.26
CA HIS A 287 9.27 -4.82 -24.45
C HIS A 287 10.34 -3.73 -24.31
N LEU A 288 10.56 -3.20 -23.11
CA LEU A 288 11.58 -2.19 -22.83
C LEU A 288 12.99 -2.79 -22.60
N SER A 289 13.12 -4.12 -22.63
CA SER A 289 14.37 -4.80 -22.24
C SER A 289 15.55 -4.43 -23.13
N LEU A 290 15.32 -4.05 -24.39
CA LEU A 290 16.36 -3.55 -25.27
C LEU A 290 17.12 -2.34 -24.70
N PHE A 291 16.40 -1.44 -24.03
CA PHE A 291 16.96 -0.20 -23.48
C PHE A 291 17.50 -0.38 -22.06
N ILE A 292 16.85 -1.25 -21.28
CA ILE A 292 17.15 -1.43 -19.84
C ILE A 292 18.28 -2.45 -19.64
N ALA A 293 18.35 -3.50 -20.45
CA ALA A 293 19.31 -4.60 -20.27
C ALA A 293 20.78 -4.17 -20.34
N PRO A 294 21.23 -3.28 -21.25
CA PRO A 294 22.62 -2.81 -21.26
C PRO A 294 23.04 -2.21 -19.92
N ILE A 295 22.14 -1.42 -19.29
CA ILE A 295 22.37 -0.82 -17.97
C ILE A 295 22.42 -1.92 -16.90
N GLY A 296 21.52 -2.91 -16.95
CA GLY A 296 21.50 -4.06 -16.06
C GLY A 296 22.79 -4.91 -16.11
N ILE A 297 23.34 -5.10 -17.30
CA ILE A 297 24.60 -5.83 -17.52
C ILE A 297 25.76 -5.07 -16.90
N VAL A 298 25.90 -3.77 -17.19
CA VAL A 298 26.95 -2.92 -16.61
C VAL A 298 26.86 -2.91 -15.08
N PHE A 299 25.65 -2.78 -14.53
CA PHE A 299 25.42 -2.84 -13.08
C PHE A 299 25.93 -4.15 -12.45
N LEU A 300 25.64 -5.30 -13.07
CA LEU A 300 26.10 -6.60 -12.56
C LEU A 300 27.61 -6.78 -12.69
N LEU A 301 28.22 -6.27 -13.76
CA LEU A 301 29.67 -6.27 -13.95
C LEU A 301 30.39 -5.45 -12.87
N ILE A 302 29.92 -4.22 -12.62
CA ILE A 302 30.45 -3.37 -11.54
C ILE A 302 30.33 -4.09 -10.20
N ARG A 303 29.15 -4.65 -9.90
CA ARG A 303 28.92 -5.38 -8.65
C ARG A 303 29.87 -6.58 -8.50
N TYR A 304 30.09 -7.33 -9.57
CA TYR A 304 31.03 -8.46 -9.56
C TYR A 304 32.47 -8.01 -9.27
N ILE A 305 32.92 -6.92 -9.89
CA ILE A 305 34.25 -6.34 -9.67
C ILE A 305 34.41 -5.91 -8.21
N VAL A 306 33.45 -5.14 -7.67
CA VAL A 306 33.46 -4.67 -6.27
C VAL A 306 33.52 -5.85 -5.29
N MET A 307 32.64 -6.84 -5.47
CA MET A 307 32.63 -8.04 -4.61
C MET A 307 33.92 -8.87 -4.69
N ARG A 308 34.64 -8.81 -5.81
CA ARG A 308 35.92 -9.50 -5.98
C ARG A 308 37.07 -8.74 -5.33
N MET A 309 37.04 -7.41 -5.35
CA MET A 309 38.00 -6.57 -4.64
C MET A 309 37.89 -6.76 -3.12
N GLU A 310 36.67 -6.72 -2.57
CA GLU A 310 36.42 -6.95 -1.13
C GLU A 310 36.85 -8.35 -0.63
N ARG A 311 36.95 -9.34 -1.53
CA ARG A 311 37.46 -10.69 -1.21
C ARG A 311 38.98 -10.82 -1.38
N SER A 312 39.62 -9.89 -2.06
CA SER A 312 41.08 -9.87 -2.22
C SER A 312 41.78 -9.15 -1.08
N ASP A 313 41.04 -8.35 -0.31
CA ASP A 313 41.53 -7.56 0.83
C ASP A 313 41.28 -8.24 2.19
N ASN A 314 40.70 -9.46 2.19
CA ASN A 314 40.54 -10.36 3.35
C ASN A 314 41.35 -11.63 3.15
#